data_AF-A0AAN6RZ96-F1
#
_entry.id   AF-A0AAN6RZ96-F1
#
_cell.length_a   1.000
_cell.length_b   1.000
_cell.length_c   1.000
_cell.angle_alpha   90.00
_cell.angle_beta   90.00
_cell.angle_gamma   90.00
#
_symmetry.space_group_name_H-M   'P 1'
#
loop_
_entity.id
_entity.type
_entity.pdbx_description
1 polymer ?
#
loop_
_entity_poly.entity_id
_entity_poly.type
_entity_poly.pdbx_seq_one_letter_code
_entity_poly.pdbx_strand_id
1 'polypeptide(L)'
;MQLTNILTLLTVAGTSFVSAGPVPVARQAGGQVDTSLIPTDFGFKAGDGKDKVQVGSCTGAANKPIPCDCPPAPDNATFIGDLSTALNQGFFPDPSITVPINLTRFNDKSDTSAQTNRDRATAMVQVLQSLSGTKGVGCPGAAFPVLIAQQQTGQVGGSTASVGNAGRV
;
A
#
# COMPACT_ATOMS: atom_id res chain seq x y z
N MET A 1 -49.86 64.48 45.82
CA MET A 1 -49.46 65.39 44.73
C MET A 1 -48.16 64.83 44.17
N GLN A 2 -48.19 64.17 43.00
CA GLN A 2 -47.66 64.68 41.71
C GLN A 2 -46.13 64.88 41.76
N LEU A 3 -45.26 64.38 40.87
CA LEU A 3 -45.34 63.97 39.47
C LEU A 3 -44.14 63.04 39.11
N THR A 4 -44.39 62.16 38.14
CA THR A 4 -43.52 61.57 37.10
C THR A 4 -42.09 62.11 36.88
N ASN A 5 -41.13 61.22 36.59
CA ASN A 5 -40.40 61.30 35.32
C ASN A 5 -39.73 59.98 34.87
N ILE A 6 -39.75 59.82 33.55
CA ILE A 6 -39.44 58.67 32.69
C ILE A 6 -37.93 58.65 32.41
N LEU A 7 -37.29 57.48 32.30
CA LEU A 7 -36.29 57.25 31.23
C LEU A 7 -35.98 55.77 30.95
N THR A 8 -36.32 55.38 29.72
CA THR A 8 -35.92 54.24 28.91
C THR A 8 -34.40 54.02 28.89
N LEU A 9 -33.91 52.78 28.71
CA LEU A 9 -32.97 52.42 27.62
C LEU A 9 -32.59 50.91 27.55
N LEU A 10 -32.64 50.42 26.31
CA LEU A 10 -31.81 49.41 25.64
C LEU A 10 -31.87 47.91 26.03
N THR A 11 -32.62 47.18 25.19
CA THR A 11 -32.42 45.78 24.80
C THR A 11 -31.10 45.56 24.05
N VAL A 12 -30.32 44.57 24.46
CA VAL A 12 -29.28 43.92 23.63
C VAL A 12 -29.69 42.47 23.41
N ALA A 13 -30.04 42.14 22.17
CA ALA A 13 -30.24 40.77 21.71
C ALA A 13 -28.86 40.13 21.48
N GLY A 14 -28.49 39.15 22.30
CA GLY A 14 -27.31 38.32 22.09
C GLY A 14 -27.61 37.21 21.10
N THR A 15 -27.17 37.35 19.85
CA THR A 15 -27.15 36.25 18.88
C THR A 15 -25.92 35.39 19.15
N SER A 16 -26.12 34.22 19.76
CA SER A 16 -25.10 33.18 19.85
C SER A 16 -24.97 32.50 18.49
N PHE A 17 -23.92 32.88 17.74
CA PHE A 17 -23.49 32.19 16.54
C PHE A 17 -22.87 30.85 16.96
N VAL A 18 -23.57 29.75 16.69
CA VAL A 18 -23.00 28.41 16.81
C VAL A 18 -21.96 28.28 15.70
N SER A 19 -20.68 28.36 16.06
CA SER A 19 -19.58 28.02 15.16
C SER A 19 -19.72 26.55 14.78
N ALA A 20 -20.13 26.29 13.54
CA ALA A 20 -19.92 24.99 12.90
C ALA A 20 -18.41 24.79 12.74
N GLY A 21 -17.77 24.26 13.78
CA GLY A 21 -16.43 23.72 13.65
C GLY A 21 -16.44 22.62 12.58
N PRO A 22 -15.34 22.41 11.85
CA PRO A 22 -15.25 21.29 10.93
C PRO A 22 -15.53 20.02 11.73
N VAL A 23 -16.59 19.31 11.35
CA VAL A 23 -16.84 17.94 11.80
C VAL A 23 -15.51 17.18 11.65
N PRO A 24 -15.00 16.52 12.71
CA PRO A 24 -14.00 15.50 12.48
C PRO A 24 -14.68 14.50 11.56
N VAL A 25 -14.34 14.53 10.27
CA VAL A 25 -14.54 13.40 9.39
C VAL A 25 -13.85 12.28 10.14
N ALA A 26 -14.64 11.37 10.71
CA ALA A 26 -14.12 10.11 11.17
C ALA A 26 -13.34 9.57 9.97
N ARG A 27 -12.00 9.61 10.06
CA ARG A 27 -11.14 8.78 9.24
C ARG A 27 -11.74 7.41 9.43
N GLN A 28 -12.47 6.94 8.42
CA GLN A 28 -12.92 5.57 8.38
C GLN A 28 -11.68 4.77 8.73
N ALA A 29 -11.78 3.96 9.77
CA ALA A 29 -10.81 2.93 10.03
C ALA A 29 -10.78 2.10 8.74
N GLY A 30 -9.88 2.44 7.83
CA GLY A 30 -9.57 1.63 6.67
C GLY A 30 -9.22 0.29 7.26
N GLY A 31 -9.99 -0.74 6.93
CA GLY A 31 -9.75 -2.08 7.42
C GLY A 31 -8.27 -2.45 7.27
N GLN A 32 -7.75 -3.21 8.22
CA GLN A 32 -6.37 -3.67 8.13
C GLN A 32 -6.22 -4.58 6.89
N VAL A 33 -5.05 -4.54 6.25
CA VAL A 33 -4.70 -5.49 5.19
C VAL A 33 -4.72 -6.90 5.78
N ASP A 34 -5.39 -7.82 5.10
CA ASP A 34 -5.38 -9.23 5.47
C ASP A 34 -4.05 -9.87 5.06
N THR A 35 -3.14 -10.03 6.02
CA THR A 35 -1.79 -10.57 5.76
C THR A 35 -1.80 -12.02 5.30
N SER A 36 -2.89 -12.77 5.49
CA SER A 36 -2.99 -14.14 4.97
C SER A 36 -3.09 -14.21 3.44
N LEU A 37 -3.38 -13.08 2.78
CA LEU A 37 -3.39 -12.95 1.32
C LEU A 37 -2.05 -12.44 0.75
N ILE A 38 -1.08 -12.17 1.61
CA ILE A 38 0.29 -11.84 1.24
C ILE A 38 1.10 -13.14 1.24
N PRO A 39 1.93 -13.41 0.21
CA PRO A 39 2.81 -14.57 0.22
C PRO A 39 3.70 -14.58 1.47
N THR A 40 3.85 -15.75 2.09
CA THR A 40 4.71 -15.93 3.28
C THR A 40 6.20 -15.71 2.98
N ASP A 41 6.58 -15.73 1.71
CA ASP A 41 7.92 -15.46 1.23
C ASP A 41 7.85 -14.85 -0.19
N PHE A 42 8.80 -13.97 -0.51
CA PHE A 42 8.85 -13.31 -1.82
C PHE A 42 9.82 -13.97 -2.82
N GLY A 43 10.50 -15.04 -2.42
CA GLY A 43 11.47 -15.84 -3.17
C GLY A 43 12.92 -15.61 -2.74
N PHE A 44 13.22 -14.44 -2.16
CA PHE A 44 14.51 -14.10 -1.56
C PHE A 44 14.28 -13.42 -0.21
N LYS A 45 15.31 -13.43 0.63
CA LYS A 45 15.36 -12.74 1.92
C LYS A 45 16.44 -11.66 1.89
N ALA A 46 16.26 -10.62 2.69
CA ALA A 46 17.29 -9.61 2.91
C ALA A 46 18.62 -10.27 3.32
N GLY A 47 19.71 -9.85 2.70
CA GLY A 47 21.06 -10.39 2.90
C GLY A 47 21.42 -11.60 2.02
N ASP A 48 20.49 -12.15 1.23
CA ASP A 48 20.75 -13.36 0.45
C ASP A 48 21.86 -13.16 -0.58
N GLY A 49 22.85 -14.05 -0.54
CA GLY A 49 23.95 -14.06 -1.51
C GLY A 49 24.78 -12.77 -1.51
N LYS A 50 24.92 -12.12 -0.35
CA LYS A 50 25.79 -10.95 -0.16
C LYS A 50 27.18 -11.16 -0.76
N ASP A 51 27.64 -10.16 -1.51
CA ASP A 51 28.95 -10.08 -2.16
C ASP A 51 29.26 -11.20 -3.18
N LYS A 52 28.26 -12.02 -3.56
CA LYS A 52 28.47 -13.12 -4.52
C LYS A 52 28.44 -12.69 -5.99
N VAL A 53 27.54 -11.77 -6.34
CA VAL A 53 27.43 -11.24 -7.72
C VAL A 53 28.25 -9.96 -7.89
N GLN A 54 28.16 -9.05 -6.91
CA GLN A 54 28.91 -7.80 -6.88
C GLN A 54 29.13 -7.40 -5.41
N VAL A 55 30.34 -6.93 -5.10
CA VAL A 55 30.68 -6.42 -3.76
C VAL A 55 29.75 -5.26 -3.40
N GLY A 56 29.23 -5.26 -2.17
CA GLY A 56 28.27 -4.30 -1.66
C GLY A 56 26.82 -4.58 -2.07
N SER A 57 26.53 -5.72 -2.68
CA SER A 57 25.17 -6.10 -3.12
C SER A 57 24.80 -7.53 -2.72
N CYS A 58 23.52 -7.82 -2.82
CA CYS A 58 22.96 -9.15 -2.62
C CYS A 58 22.50 -9.75 -3.96
N THR A 59 22.24 -11.06 -3.98
CA THR A 59 21.88 -11.80 -5.19
C THR A 59 20.37 -11.87 -5.33
N GLY A 60 19.82 -11.28 -6.40
CA GLY A 60 18.42 -11.41 -6.78
C GLY A 60 18.21 -12.40 -7.94
N ALA A 61 16.97 -12.45 -8.42
CA ALA A 61 16.56 -13.28 -9.54
C ALA A 61 17.45 -13.05 -10.78
N ALA A 62 17.72 -14.14 -11.52
CA ALA A 62 18.61 -14.13 -12.68
C ALA A 62 20.02 -13.54 -12.42
N ASN A 63 20.54 -13.74 -11.18
CA ASN A 63 21.84 -13.23 -10.73
C ASN A 63 21.98 -11.70 -10.87
N LYS A 64 20.88 -10.96 -10.71
CA LYS A 64 20.94 -9.49 -10.71
C LYS A 64 21.36 -8.97 -9.33
N PRO A 65 22.28 -8.00 -9.24
CA PRO A 65 22.60 -7.37 -7.97
C PRO A 65 21.40 -6.58 -7.45
N ILE A 66 21.06 -6.77 -6.18
CA ILE A 66 19.98 -6.05 -5.48
C ILE A 66 20.52 -5.44 -4.18
N PRO A 67 19.87 -4.40 -3.63
CA PRO A 67 20.17 -3.92 -2.28
C PRO A 67 20.01 -5.05 -1.25
N CYS A 68 20.89 -5.12 -0.26
CA CYS A 68 20.83 -6.21 0.72
C CYS A 68 19.66 -6.11 1.70
N ASP A 69 19.04 -4.94 1.82
CA ASP A 69 17.81 -4.77 2.61
C ASP A 69 16.54 -5.20 1.82
N CYS A 70 16.72 -5.69 0.59
CA CYS A 70 15.63 -6.12 -0.28
C CYS A 70 15.56 -7.64 -0.46
N PRO A 71 14.35 -8.22 -0.47
CA PRO A 71 13.08 -7.57 -0.11
C PRO A 71 12.96 -7.44 1.43
N PRO A 72 12.12 -6.51 1.94
CA PRO A 72 11.68 -6.59 3.33
C PRO A 72 10.91 -7.90 3.56
N ALA A 73 10.79 -8.31 4.82
CA ALA A 73 9.95 -9.44 5.17
C ALA A 73 8.47 -9.18 4.80
N PRO A 74 7.69 -10.19 4.37
CA PRO A 74 6.29 -9.99 3.96
C PRO A 74 5.36 -9.43 5.05
N ASP A 75 5.72 -9.64 6.32
CA ASP A 75 5.03 -9.14 7.52
C ASP A 75 5.64 -7.84 8.07
N ASN A 76 6.60 -7.23 7.36
CA ASN A 76 7.23 -5.99 7.77
C ASN A 76 6.20 -4.86 7.94
N ALA A 77 6.19 -4.23 9.11
CA ALA A 77 5.18 -3.23 9.46
C ALA A 77 5.15 -2.02 8.51
N THR A 78 6.29 -1.57 8.00
CA THR A 78 6.37 -0.47 7.02
C THR A 78 5.72 -0.87 5.70
N PHE A 79 6.09 -2.04 5.17
CA PHE A 79 5.47 -2.57 3.95
C PHE A 79 3.94 -2.72 4.08
N ILE A 80 3.46 -3.30 5.19
CA ILE A 80 2.02 -3.46 5.45
C ILE A 80 1.32 -2.10 5.59
N GLY A 81 1.94 -1.13 6.26
CA GLY A 81 1.41 0.22 6.41
C GLY A 81 1.28 0.96 5.08
N ASP A 82 2.32 0.88 4.23
CA ASP A 82 2.32 1.48 2.90
C ASP A 82 1.32 0.79 1.96
N LEU A 83 1.22 -0.54 2.03
CA LEU A 83 0.23 -1.29 1.27
C LEU A 83 -1.20 -0.93 1.68
N SER A 84 -1.47 -0.81 2.98
CA SER A 84 -2.77 -0.33 3.46
C SER A 84 -3.07 1.08 2.93
N THR A 85 -2.07 1.96 2.95
CA THR A 85 -2.20 3.33 2.42
C THR A 85 -2.54 3.31 0.92
N ALA A 86 -1.79 2.55 0.13
CA ALA A 86 -1.97 2.38 -1.31
C ALA A 86 -3.38 1.86 -1.65
N LEU A 87 -3.85 0.84 -0.93
CA LEU A 87 -5.16 0.22 -1.15
C LEU A 87 -6.35 1.11 -0.75
N ASN A 88 -6.15 2.01 0.22
CA ASN A 88 -7.17 2.98 0.63
C ASN A 88 -7.20 4.21 -0.28
N GLN A 89 -6.04 4.68 -0.74
CA GLN A 89 -5.93 5.87 -1.60
C GLN A 89 -6.16 5.56 -3.08
N GLY A 90 -5.93 4.31 -3.51
CA GLY A 90 -6.00 3.90 -4.91
C GLY A 90 -4.77 4.27 -5.74
N PHE A 91 -3.70 4.77 -5.11
CA PHE A 91 -2.42 5.08 -5.74
C PHE A 91 -1.29 5.01 -4.70
N PHE A 92 -0.05 4.77 -5.15
CA PHE A 92 1.14 4.89 -4.30
C PHE A 92 2.43 4.91 -5.14
N PRO A 93 3.44 5.72 -4.80
CA PRO A 93 3.40 6.85 -3.86
C PRO A 93 2.84 8.12 -4.54
N ASP A 94 2.69 8.08 -5.86
CA ASP A 94 2.29 9.20 -6.73
C ASP A 94 0.90 8.89 -7.33
N PRO A 95 -0.04 9.86 -7.37
CA PRO A 95 -1.35 9.72 -8.00
C PRO A 95 -1.33 9.24 -9.47
N SER A 96 -0.21 9.44 -10.17
CA SER A 96 0.01 8.97 -11.54
C SER A 96 0.20 7.45 -11.64
N ILE A 97 0.40 6.75 -10.51
CA ILE A 97 0.55 5.30 -10.42
C ILE A 97 -0.66 4.74 -9.67
N THR A 98 -1.65 4.29 -10.42
CA THR A 98 -2.86 3.73 -9.83
C THR A 98 -2.62 2.33 -9.30
N VAL A 99 -3.20 2.06 -8.13
CA VAL A 99 -3.27 0.73 -7.54
C VAL A 99 -4.53 0.07 -8.12
N PRO A 100 -4.42 -1.11 -8.75
CA PRO A 100 -5.52 -1.69 -9.53
C PRO A 100 -6.64 -2.29 -8.67
N ILE A 101 -6.47 -2.35 -7.36
CA ILE A 101 -7.39 -2.98 -6.42
C ILE A 101 -7.54 -2.13 -5.15
N ASN A 102 -8.75 -2.05 -4.63
CA ASN A 102 -9.00 -1.39 -3.35
C ASN A 102 -8.90 -2.39 -2.18
N LEU A 103 -8.87 -1.86 -0.97
CA LEU A 103 -8.76 -2.65 0.25
C LEU A 103 -9.84 -3.75 0.38
N THR A 104 -11.10 -3.44 0.05
CA THR A 104 -12.22 -4.39 0.16
C THR A 104 -12.02 -5.59 -0.76
N ARG A 105 -11.66 -5.36 -2.03
CA ARG A 105 -11.40 -6.43 -3.00
C ARG A 105 -10.09 -7.16 -2.69
N PHE A 106 -9.08 -6.45 -2.19
CA PHE A 106 -7.83 -7.07 -1.76
C PHE A 106 -8.12 -8.12 -0.68
N ASN A 107 -8.89 -7.76 0.35
CA ASN A 107 -9.24 -8.61 1.49
C ASN A 107 -10.31 -9.67 1.20
N ASP A 108 -10.89 -9.72 -0.01
CA ASP A 108 -11.88 -10.73 -0.37
C ASP A 108 -11.23 -12.10 -0.62
N LYS A 109 -11.09 -12.88 0.46
CA LYS A 109 -10.56 -14.25 0.45
C LYS A 109 -11.30 -15.22 -0.48
N SER A 110 -12.57 -14.92 -0.80
CA SER A 110 -13.38 -15.79 -1.65
C SER A 110 -13.08 -15.59 -3.14
N ASP A 111 -12.56 -14.41 -3.52
CA ASP A 111 -12.13 -14.15 -4.89
C ASP A 111 -10.69 -14.61 -5.10
N THR A 112 -10.55 -15.83 -5.60
CA THR A 112 -9.27 -16.43 -6.00
C THR A 112 -9.04 -16.36 -7.51
N SER A 113 -9.75 -15.50 -8.23
CA SER A 113 -9.59 -15.39 -9.67
C SER A 113 -8.17 -14.95 -10.05
N ALA A 114 -7.70 -15.41 -11.21
CA ALA A 114 -6.37 -15.05 -11.70
C ALA A 114 -6.21 -13.52 -11.81
N GLN A 115 -7.27 -12.80 -12.20
CA GLN A 115 -7.23 -11.34 -12.29
C GLN A 115 -7.04 -10.69 -10.93
N THR A 116 -7.85 -11.06 -9.92
CA THR A 116 -7.72 -10.50 -8.57
C THR A 116 -6.34 -10.80 -7.98
N ASN A 117 -5.77 -11.98 -8.23
CA ASN A 117 -4.42 -12.31 -7.78
C ASN A 117 -3.32 -11.51 -8.49
N ARG A 118 -3.49 -11.19 -9.78
CA ARG A 118 -2.59 -10.28 -10.50
C ARG A 118 -2.66 -8.86 -9.94
N ASP A 119 -3.86 -8.40 -9.61
CA ASP A 119 -4.06 -7.05 -9.08
C ASP A 119 -3.50 -6.92 -7.66
N ARG A 120 -3.69 -7.93 -6.80
CA ARG A 120 -3.03 -8.04 -5.49
C ARG A 120 -1.50 -7.99 -5.63
N ALA A 121 -0.93 -8.81 -6.52
CA ALA A 121 0.51 -8.82 -6.75
C ALA A 121 1.02 -7.48 -7.29
N THR A 122 0.28 -6.86 -8.20
CA THR A 122 0.62 -5.53 -8.75
C THR A 122 0.66 -4.47 -7.66
N ALA A 123 -0.34 -4.44 -6.78
CA ALA A 123 -0.37 -3.52 -5.64
C ALA A 123 0.85 -3.71 -4.72
N MET A 124 1.18 -4.96 -4.36
CA MET A 124 2.36 -5.28 -3.55
C MET A 124 3.67 -4.87 -4.23
N VAL A 125 3.82 -5.16 -5.54
CA VAL A 125 5.00 -4.78 -6.33
C VAL A 125 5.18 -3.28 -6.40
N GLN A 126 4.11 -2.50 -6.63
CA GLN A 126 4.19 -1.04 -6.68
C GLN A 126 4.69 -0.43 -5.37
N VAL A 127 4.20 -0.95 -4.24
CA VAL A 127 4.63 -0.54 -2.89
C VAL A 127 6.09 -0.91 -2.66
N LEU A 128 6.49 -2.15 -2.96
CA LEU A 128 7.87 -2.60 -2.79
C LEU A 128 8.86 -1.79 -3.63
N GLN A 129 8.49 -1.41 -4.85
CA GLN A 129 9.29 -0.57 -5.74
C GLN A 129 9.36 0.91 -5.30
N SER A 130 8.62 1.28 -4.26
CA SER A 130 8.45 2.65 -3.81
C SER A 130 8.54 2.82 -2.28
N LEU A 131 9.17 1.88 -1.56
CA LEU A 131 9.26 1.85 -0.09
C LEU A 131 9.91 3.11 0.52
N SER A 132 10.69 3.88 -0.23
CA SER A 132 11.23 5.15 0.26
C SER A 132 10.25 6.32 0.13
N GLY A 133 8.98 6.05 -0.20
CA GLY A 133 7.99 7.06 -0.57
C GLY A 133 8.28 7.76 -1.89
N THR A 134 9.26 7.30 -2.66
CA THR A 134 9.64 7.86 -3.96
C THR A 134 9.49 6.80 -5.03
N LYS A 135 8.83 7.16 -6.14
CA LYS A 135 8.62 6.26 -7.27
C LYS A 135 9.95 5.67 -7.77
N GLY A 136 10.01 4.34 -7.86
CA GLY A 136 11.18 3.64 -8.42
C GLY A 136 12.39 3.61 -7.49
N VAL A 137 12.26 4.15 -6.27
CA VAL A 137 13.27 4.07 -5.22
C VAL A 137 12.73 3.14 -4.14
N GLY A 138 13.14 1.88 -4.24
CA GLY A 138 12.69 0.80 -3.40
C GLY A 138 13.35 -0.51 -3.83
N CYS A 139 12.69 -1.62 -3.57
CA CYS A 139 13.20 -2.92 -3.96
C CYS A 139 12.90 -3.22 -5.43
N PRO A 140 13.91 -3.61 -6.23
CA PRO A 140 13.71 -3.96 -7.63
C PRO A 140 12.95 -5.30 -7.75
N GLY A 141 12.26 -5.52 -8.87
CA GLY A 141 11.50 -6.75 -9.12
C GLY A 141 12.31 -8.05 -8.97
N ALA A 142 13.63 -7.99 -9.19
CA ALA A 142 14.53 -9.12 -8.99
C ALA A 142 14.61 -9.60 -7.52
N ALA A 143 14.22 -8.76 -6.55
CA ALA A 143 14.20 -9.12 -5.13
C ALA A 143 12.97 -9.95 -4.72
N PHE A 144 11.90 -9.94 -5.52
CA PHE A 144 10.63 -10.62 -5.17
C PHE A 144 10.03 -11.38 -6.36
N PRO A 145 10.74 -12.38 -6.92
CA PRO A 145 10.31 -13.10 -8.11
C PRO A 145 8.95 -13.80 -7.96
N VAL A 146 8.55 -14.19 -6.75
CA VAL A 146 7.23 -14.81 -6.50
C VAL A 146 6.11 -13.83 -6.86
N LEU A 147 6.24 -12.56 -6.46
CA LEU A 147 5.25 -11.52 -6.77
C LEU A 147 5.27 -11.16 -8.25
N ILE A 148 6.44 -11.12 -8.90
CA ILE A 148 6.54 -10.89 -10.34
C ILE A 148 5.84 -12.02 -11.12
N ALA A 149 6.07 -13.28 -10.72
CA ALA A 149 5.40 -14.43 -11.33
C ALA A 149 3.88 -14.38 -11.11
N GLN A 150 3.43 -14.05 -9.90
CA GLN A 150 2.01 -13.90 -9.59
C GLN A 150 1.37 -12.74 -10.36
N GLN A 151 2.07 -11.61 -10.53
CA GLN A 151 1.60 -10.47 -11.32
C GLN A 151 1.40 -10.84 -12.79
N GLN A 152 2.25 -11.70 -13.34
CA GLN A 152 2.16 -12.15 -14.73
C GLN A 152 1.09 -13.23 -14.92
N THR A 153 1.01 -14.19 -14.00
CA THR A 153 0.21 -15.42 -14.18
C THR A 153 -1.13 -15.40 -13.46
N GLY A 154 -1.25 -14.65 -12.36
CA GLY A 154 -2.39 -14.72 -11.43
C GLY A 154 -2.40 -15.98 -10.54
N GLN A 155 -1.35 -16.78 -10.56
CA GLN A 155 -1.22 -17.98 -9.73
C GLN A 155 -0.54 -17.64 -8.41
N VAL A 156 -1.20 -17.94 -7.29
CA VAL A 156 -0.64 -17.77 -5.94
C VAL A 156 0.28 -18.96 -5.65
N GLY A 157 1.51 -18.68 -5.19
CA GLY A 157 2.48 -19.73 -4.86
C GLY A 157 3.10 -20.43 -6.08
N GLY A 158 3.01 -19.83 -7.27
CA GLY A 158 3.61 -20.38 -8.49
C GLY A 158 5.12 -20.54 -8.36
N SER A 159 5.59 -21.78 -8.39
CA SER A 159 7.01 -22.09 -8.53
C SER A 159 7.55 -21.37 -9.77
N THR A 160 8.68 -20.67 -9.64
CA THR A 160 9.45 -19.99 -10.71
C THR A 160 9.82 -20.89 -11.90
N ALA A 161 9.48 -22.17 -11.86
CA ALA A 161 9.66 -23.16 -12.92
C ALA A 161 8.73 -22.98 -14.14
N SER A 162 7.59 -22.30 -14.01
CA SER A 162 6.63 -22.16 -15.13
C SER A 162 6.89 -20.95 -16.05
N VAL A 163 7.75 -20.02 -15.65
CA VAL A 163 8.09 -18.82 -16.47
C VAL A 163 9.04 -19.18 -17.65
N GLY A 164 9.56 -20.40 -17.70
CA GLY A 164 10.51 -20.85 -18.73
C GLY A 164 9.90 -21.40 -20.03
N ASN A 165 8.57 -21.50 -20.20
CA ASN A 165 8.02 -22.23 -21.37
C ASN A 165 6.70 -21.66 -21.94
N ALA A 166 6.57 -20.33 -22.02
CA ALA A 166 5.49 -19.68 -22.77
C ALA A 166 6.07 -18.87 -23.92
N GLY A 167 6.60 -19.55 -24.93
CA GLY A 167 7.24 -18.89 -26.07
C GLY A 167 7.78 -19.85 -27.14
N ARG A 168 6.95 -20.79 -27.60
CA ARG A 168 7.14 -21.49 -28.88
C ARG A 168 5.77 -21.81 -29.48
N VAL A 169 5.28 -20.87 -30.29
CA VAL A 169 4.42 -21.13 -31.45
C VAL A 169 5.13 -20.60 -32.67
#